data_AF-A0A8J8J6K5-F1
#
_entry.id   AF-A0A8J8J6K5-F1
#
_cell.length_a   1.000
_cell.length_b   1.000
_cell.length_c   1.000
_cell.angle_alpha   90.00
_cell.angle_beta   90.00
_cell.angle_gamma   90.00
#
_symmetry.space_group_name_H-M   'P 1'
#
loop_
_entity.id
_entity.type
_entity.pdbx_description
1 polymer ?
#
loop_
_entity_poly.entity_id
_entity_poly.type
_entity_poly.pdbx_seq_one_letter_code
_entity_poly.pdbx_strand_id
1 'polypeptide(L)' 'MEKLNYVIKEFNRLHGSEAKARVKKVEEDEVILEFEGSFCATCGLYDYFDDIKWGAMEFGLKIEPVEV' A
#
# COMPACT_ATOMS: atom_id res chain seq x y z
N MET A 1 9.80 10.06 -1.00
CA MET A 1 9.65 9.03 -2.05
C MET A 1 10.37 7.72 -1.76
N GLU A 2 11.69 7.70 -1.49
CA GLU A 2 12.44 6.42 -1.38
C GLU A 2 11.87 5.43 -0.36
N LYS A 3 11.50 5.91 0.84
CA LYS A 3 10.88 5.11 1.90
C LYS A 3 9.57 4.45 1.46
N LEU A 4 8.65 5.22 0.88
CA LEU A 4 7.37 4.72 0.37
C LEU A 4 7.59 3.70 -0.75
N ASN A 5 8.48 3.97 -1.69
CA ASN A 5 8.81 3.03 -2.75
C ASN A 5 9.37 1.71 -2.21
N TYR A 6 10.17 1.77 -1.14
CA TYR A 6 10.64 0.57 -0.45
C TYR A 6 9.49 -0.22 0.18
N VAL A 7 8.58 0.46 0.88
CA VAL A 7 7.38 -0.18 1.48
C VAL A 7 6.54 -0.88 0.41
N ILE A 8 6.25 -0.21 -0.70
CA ILE A 8 5.47 -0.80 -1.81
C ILE A 8 6.23 -1.97 -2.46
N LYS A 9 7.55 -1.90 -2.54
CA LYS A 9 8.38 -3.00 -3.06
C LYS A 9 8.32 -4.22 -2.14
N GLU A 10 8.42 -4.03 -0.82
CA GLU A 10 8.31 -5.11 0.14
C GLU A 10 6.91 -5.71 0.16
N PHE A 11 5.86 -4.88 0.12
CA PHE A 11 4.48 -5.35 -0.05
C PHE A 11 4.35 -6.26 -1.28
N ASN A 12 4.84 -5.81 -2.44
CA ASN A 12 4.81 -6.61 -3.67
C ASN A 12 5.67 -7.88 -3.58
N ARG A 13 6.75 -7.88 -2.81
CA ARG A 13 7.58 -9.07 -2.57
C ARG A 13 6.83 -10.12 -1.76
N LEU A 14 6.02 -9.70 -0.79
CA LEU A 14 5.27 -10.57 0.11
C LEU A 14 3.93 -11.02 -0.47
N HIS A 15 3.21 -10.12 -1.16
CA HIS A 15 1.81 -10.32 -1.59
C HIS A 15 1.64 -10.31 -3.11
N GLY A 16 2.68 -10.03 -3.91
CA GLY A 16 2.57 -9.76 -5.35
C GLY A 16 2.07 -10.90 -6.22
N SER A 17 1.95 -12.12 -5.69
CA SER A 17 1.25 -13.24 -6.35
C SER A 17 -0.26 -13.06 -6.37
N GLU A 18 -0.82 -12.39 -5.36
CA GLU A 18 -2.27 -12.17 -5.17
C GLU A 18 -2.66 -10.71 -5.41
N ALA A 19 -1.88 -9.77 -4.88
CA ALA A 19 -2.13 -8.33 -4.96
C ALA A 19 -0.82 -7.56 -5.20
N LYS A 20 -0.79 -6.79 -6.29
CA LYS A 20 0.30 -5.86 -6.61
C LYS A 20 -0.16 -4.44 -6.36
N ALA A 21 0.59 -3.69 -5.55
CA ALA A 21 0.37 -2.28 -5.32
C ALA A 21 1.33 -1.42 -6.18
N ARG A 22 0.83 -0.32 -6.73
CA ARG A 22 1.64 0.71 -7.39
C ARG A 22 1.20 2.10 -6.98
N VAL A 23 2.15 3.03 -6.91
CA VAL A 23 1.85 4.44 -6.68
C VAL A 23 1.23 5.03 -7.96
N LYS A 24 -0.05 5.39 -7.88
CA LYS A 24 -0.79 6.02 -8.98
C LYS A 24 -0.61 7.53 -8.99
N LYS A 25 -0.64 8.15 -7.82
CA LYS A 25 -0.48 9.60 -7.64
C LYS A 25 0.16 9.89 -6.29
N VAL A 26 0.98 10.93 -6.24
CA VAL A 26 1.48 11.51 -4.99
C VAL A 26 1.02 12.97 -5.00
N GLU A 27 0.36 13.37 -3.92
CA GLU A 27 -0.02 14.75 -3.63
C GLU A 27 0.83 15.26 -2.45
N GLU A 28 0.59 16.48 -1.96
CA GLU A 28 1.41 17.06 -0.89
C GLU A 28 1.35 16.25 0.41
N ASP A 29 0.19 15.71 0.74
CA ASP A 29 -0.12 14.99 1.97
C ASP A 29 -0.73 13.59 1.75
N GLU A 30 -1.09 13.25 0.51
CA GLU A 30 -1.74 12.00 0.17
C GLU A 30 -0.97 11.18 -0.88
N VAL A 31 -1.16 9.86 -0.84
CA VAL A 31 -0.74 8.96 -1.91
C VAL A 31 -1.91 8.12 -2.34
N ILE A 32 -2.16 8.08 -3.65
CA ILE A 32 -3.11 7.17 -4.25
C ILE A 32 -2.35 5.91 -4.67
N LEU A 33 -2.69 4.79 -4.05
CA LEU A 33 -2.20 3.47 -4.43
C LEU A 33 -3.24 2.75 -5.29
N GLU A 34 -2.77 2.08 -6.32
CA GLU A 34 -3.60 1.21 -7.15
C GLU A 34 -3.19 -0.23 -6.91
N PHE A 35 -4.19 -1.06 -6.63
CA PHE A 35 -4.03 -2.50 -6.44
C PHE A 35 -4.53 -3.25 -7.67
N GLU A 36 -3.74 -4.21 -8.13
CA GLU A 36 -4.04 -5.08 -9.27
C GLU A 36 -3.78 -6.54 -8.86
N GLY A 37 -4.71 -7.43 -9.14
CA GLY A 37 -4.56 -8.84 -8.79
C GLY A 37 -5.86 -9.60 -8.68
N SER A 38 -5.80 -10.83 -8.16
CA SER A 38 -6.95 -11.72 -7.95
C SER A 38 -7.54 -11.63 -6.55
N PHE A 39 -7.08 -10.67 -5.73
CA PHE A 39 -7.53 -10.50 -4.36
C PHE A 39 -9.03 -10.18 -4.29
N CYS A 40 -9.62 -10.52 -3.15
CA CYS A 40 -11.01 -10.21 -2.85
C CYS A 40 -11.14 -8.74 -2.42
N ALA A 41 -11.81 -7.91 -3.24
CA ALA A 41 -11.98 -6.49 -2.91
C ALA A 41 -12.91 -6.23 -1.71
N THR A 42 -13.64 -7.25 -1.26
CA THR A 42 -14.54 -7.17 -0.09
C THR A 42 -13.98 -7.85 1.16
N CYS A 43 -12.94 -8.69 1.01
CA CYS A 43 -12.37 -9.50 2.08
C CYS A 43 -10.85 -9.56 1.94
N GLY A 44 -10.11 -9.09 2.94
CA GLY A 44 -8.64 -9.02 2.91
C GLY A 44 -8.05 -7.71 2.34
N LEU A 45 -8.86 -6.83 1.75
CA LEU A 45 -8.37 -5.53 1.28
C LEU A 45 -7.83 -4.65 2.42
N TYR A 46 -8.51 -4.63 3.57
CA TYR A 46 -8.05 -3.88 4.74
C TYR A 46 -6.73 -4.45 5.30
N ASP A 47 -6.52 -5.76 5.23
CA ASP A 47 -5.27 -6.38 5.67
C ASP A 47 -4.08 -5.84 4.86
N TYR A 48 -4.25 -5.64 3.55
CA TYR A 48 -3.21 -5.03 2.71
C TYR A 48 -2.95 -3.56 3.03
N PHE A 49 -3.98 -2.79 3.42
CA PHE A 49 -3.77 -1.43 3.88
C PHE A 49 -2.98 -1.42 5.19
N ASP A 50 -3.29 -2.32 6.11
CA ASP A 50 -2.57 -2.48 7.36
C ASP A 50 -1.11 -2.88 7.11
N ASP A 51 -0.82 -3.83 6.21
CA ASP A 51 0.55 -4.23 5.87
C ASP A 51 1.39 -3.05 5.35
N ILE A 52 0.82 -2.23 4.46
CA ILE A 52 1.49 -1.03 3.94
C ILE A 52 1.66 0.02 5.05
N LYS A 53 0.65 0.20 5.91
CA LYS A 53 0.70 1.10 7.06
C LYS A 53 1.80 0.71 8.04
N TRP A 54 1.88 -0.56 8.40
CA TRP A 54 2.93 -1.11 9.26
C TRP A 54 4.32 -0.86 8.67
N GLY A 55 4.52 -1.19 7.39
CA GLY A 55 5.79 -0.91 6.71
C GLY A 55 6.14 0.58 6.69
N ALA A 56 5.15 1.45 6.44
CA ALA A 56 5.33 2.90 6.45
C ALA A 56 5.73 3.44 7.84
N MET A 57 5.14 2.89 8.90
CA MET A 57 5.42 3.28 10.29
C MET A 57 6.89 3.06 10.68
N GLU A 58 7.54 1.99 10.19
CA GLU A 58 8.97 1.75 10.43
C GLU A 58 9.86 2.90 9.93
N PHE A 59 9.40 3.63 8.92
CA PHE A 59 10.11 4.78 8.35
C PHE A 59 9.66 6.14 8.90
N GLY A 60 8.77 6.13 9.90
CA GLY A 60 8.17 7.34 10.49
C GLY A 60 7.07 7.96 9.64
N LEU A 61 6.57 7.25 8.63
CA LEU A 61 5.43 7.69 7.82
C LEU A 61 4.15 7.23 8.49
N LYS A 62 3.25 8.17 8.80
CA LYS A 62 1.91 7.87 9.29
C LYS A 62 0.95 8.00 8.12
N ILE A 63 0.36 6.89 7.72
CA ILE A 63 -0.61 6.84 6.64
C ILE A 63 -1.89 6.19 7.18
N GLU A 64 -3.03 6.65 6.69
CA GLU A 64 -4.34 6.08 6.98
C GLU A 64 -5.07 5.87 5.65
N PRO A 65 -5.76 4.73 5.46
CA PRO A 65 -6.63 4.56 4.32
C PRO A 65 -7.82 5.52 4.44
N VAL A 66 -8.16 6.18 3.34
CA VAL A 66 -9.37 7.01 3.21
C VAL A 66 -10.31 6.37 2.19
N GLU A 67 -11.60 6.30 2.52
CA GLU A 67 -12.63 5.89 1.56
C GLU A 67 -12.97 7.07 0.64
N VAL A 68 -13.05 6.82 -0.67
CA VAL A 68 -13.31 7.80 -1.73
C VAL A 68 -14.59 7.46 -2.47
#